data_AF-A0A9D1JNH7-F1
#
_entry.id   AF-A0A9D1JNH7-F1
#
_cell.length_a   1.000
_cell.length_b   1.000
_cell.length_c   1.000
_cell.angle_alpha   90.00
_cell.angle_beta   90.00
_cell.angle_gamma   90.00
#
_symmetry.space_group_name_H-M   'P 1'
#
loop_
_entity.id
_entity.type
_entity.pdbx_description
1 polymer ?
#
loop_
_entity_poly.entity_id
_entity_poly.type
_entity_poly.pdbx_seq_one_letter_code
_entity_poly.pdbx_strand_id
1 'polypeptide(L)'
;MAKVQKVISETAQISRKLTQLKSDIVFSSVLGNYKDYKNAKKAYAELAKDNFELSMQAKGPKVDRIPLFSKTGLRIFKIMLLDMFRIKTPAEKEFSKLVKLEKAKQKFNIQG
;
A
#
# COMPACT_ATOMS: atom_id res chain seq x y z
N MET A 1 -11.23 19.23 -25.88
CA MET A 1 -10.87 17.79 -25.72
C MET A 1 -9.46 17.56 -25.14
N ALA A 2 -8.47 18.45 -25.35
CA ALA A 2 -7.11 18.28 -24.81
C ALA A 2 -6.99 18.25 -23.26
N LYS A 3 -7.80 19.02 -22.53
CA LYS A 3 -7.81 19.00 -21.04
C LYS A 3 -8.24 17.65 -20.46
N VAL A 4 -9.18 16.96 -21.11
CA VAL A 4 -9.70 15.67 -20.63
C VAL A 4 -8.66 14.56 -20.79
N GLN A 5 -7.94 14.52 -21.92
CA GLN A 5 -6.84 13.58 -22.12
C GLN A 5 -5.69 13.78 -21.13
N LYS A 6 -5.41 15.02 -20.73
CA LYS A 6 -4.37 15.34 -19.75
C LYS A 6 -4.71 14.78 -18.35
N VAL A 7 -5.96 14.93 -17.90
CA VAL A 7 -6.45 14.38 -16.62
C VAL A 7 -6.46 12.84 -16.62
N ILE A 8 -6.83 12.21 -17.74
CA ILE A 8 -6.79 10.74 -17.88
C ILE A 8 -5.34 10.22 -17.84
N SER A 9 -4.42 10.95 -18.47
CA SER A 9 -2.97 10.66 -18.42
C SER A 9 -2.44 10.76 -16.99
N GLU A 10 -2.80 11.80 -16.25
CA GLU A 10 -2.35 12.04 -14.88
C GLU A 10 -2.86 10.96 -13.91
N THR A 11 -4.14 10.59 -13.99
CA THR A 11 -4.72 9.51 -13.17
C THR A 11 -4.10 8.14 -13.48
N ALA A 12 -3.79 7.85 -14.75
CA ALA A 12 -3.07 6.64 -15.16
C ALA A 12 -1.62 6.60 -14.66
N GLN A 13 -0.94 7.75 -14.58
CA GLN A 13 0.41 7.84 -14.00
C GLN A 13 0.39 7.63 -12.49
N ILE A 14 -0.59 8.21 -11.79
CA ILE A 14 -0.77 8.05 -10.34
C ILE A 14 -1.06 6.59 -9.99
N SER A 15 -1.94 5.91 -10.74
CA SER A 15 -2.27 4.49 -10.49
C SER A 15 -1.07 3.56 -10.72
N ARG A 16 -0.25 3.81 -11.76
CA ARG A 16 1.02 3.12 -11.99
C ARG A 16 1.99 3.33 -10.82
N LYS A 17 2.13 4.57 -10.34
CA LYS A 17 3.01 4.90 -9.22
C LYS A 17 2.55 4.23 -7.92
N LEU A 18 1.25 4.20 -7.65
CA LEU A 18 0.69 3.46 -6.50
C LEU A 18 0.97 1.95 -6.60
N THR A 19 0.84 1.37 -7.80
CA THR A 19 1.11 -0.04 -8.05
C THR A 19 2.60 -0.38 -7.89
N GLN A 20 3.48 0.50 -8.37
CA GLN A 20 4.92 0.39 -8.20
C GLN A 20 5.30 0.45 -6.72
N LEU A 21 4.82 1.45 -5.97
CA LEU A 21 5.09 1.57 -4.54
C LEU A 21 4.59 0.37 -3.73
N LYS A 22 3.44 -0.19 -4.11
CA LYS A 22 2.92 -1.42 -3.49
C LYS A 22 3.82 -2.62 -3.77
N SER A 23 4.40 -2.68 -4.96
CA SER A 23 5.40 -3.69 -5.35
C SER A 23 6.69 -3.50 -4.55
N ASP A 24 7.20 -2.27 -4.46
CA ASP A 24 8.42 -1.93 -3.73
C ASP A 24 8.31 -2.28 -2.24
N ILE A 25 7.15 -2.07 -1.62
CA ILE A 25 6.87 -2.51 -0.24
C ILE A 25 7.05 -4.03 -0.12
N VAL A 26 6.45 -4.80 -1.04
CA VAL A 26 6.52 -6.27 -1.02
C VAL A 26 7.93 -6.77 -1.30
N PHE A 27 8.60 -6.23 -2.31
CA PHE A 27 9.98 -6.60 -2.64
C PHE A 27 10.96 -6.23 -1.54
N SER A 28 10.87 -5.03 -0.97
CA SER A 28 11.73 -4.60 0.16
C SER A 28 11.51 -5.47 1.39
N SER A 29 10.26 -5.89 1.62
CA SER A 29 9.87 -6.85 2.66
C SER A 29 10.55 -8.22 2.46
N VAL A 30 10.50 -8.77 1.25
CA VAL A 30 11.14 -10.03 0.86
C VAL A 30 12.67 -9.95 0.97
N LEU A 31 13.26 -8.83 0.56
CA LEU A 31 14.70 -8.60 0.58
C LEU A 31 15.24 -8.32 2.00
N GLY A 32 14.39 -7.98 2.96
CA GLY A 32 14.82 -7.63 4.32
C GLY A 32 15.37 -6.20 4.43
N ASN A 33 15.10 -5.33 3.46
CA ASN A 33 15.52 -3.93 3.47
C ASN A 33 14.45 -3.03 4.11
N TYR A 34 14.64 -2.72 5.40
CA TYR A 34 13.68 -1.92 6.17
C TYR A 34 13.62 -0.44 5.74
N LYS A 35 14.75 0.14 5.29
CA LYS A 35 14.80 1.57 4.90
C LYS A 35 13.91 1.82 3.68
N ASP A 36 14.07 0.97 2.67
CA ASP A 36 13.32 1.08 1.43
C ASP A 36 11.85 0.69 1.63
N TYR A 37 11.58 -0.32 2.46
CA TYR A 37 10.22 -0.65 2.91
C TYR A 37 9.53 0.55 3.55
N LYS A 38 10.19 1.22 4.50
CA LYS A 38 9.65 2.39 5.21
C LYS A 38 9.39 3.55 4.26
N ASN A 39 10.31 3.82 3.35
CA ASN A 39 10.19 4.93 2.40
C ASN A 39 9.05 4.69 1.40
N ALA A 40 8.99 3.49 0.80
CA ALA A 40 7.93 3.11 -0.12
C ALA A 40 6.54 3.17 0.56
N LYS A 41 6.46 2.73 1.82
CA LYS A 41 5.20 2.78 2.59
C LYS A 41 4.72 4.20 2.89
N LYS A 42 5.63 5.10 3.24
CA LYS A 42 5.30 6.52 3.45
C LYS A 42 4.82 7.18 2.15
N ALA A 43 5.57 7.01 1.07
CA ALA A 43 5.22 7.56 -0.23
C ALA A 43 3.89 7.00 -0.75
N TYR A 44 3.62 5.70 -0.50
CA TYR A 44 2.34 5.10 -0.81
C TYR A 44 1.20 5.75 -0.02
N ALA A 45 1.37 5.93 1.30
CA ALA A 45 0.34 6.52 2.16
C ALA A 45 0.03 7.98 1.81
N GLU A 46 1.04 8.76 1.43
CA GLU A 46 0.85 10.15 0.97
C GLU A 46 0.03 10.19 -0.31
N LEU A 47 0.38 9.40 -1.32
CA LEU A 47 -0.37 9.36 -2.59
C LEU A 47 -1.76 8.74 -2.45
N ALA A 48 -1.89 7.71 -1.60
CA ALA A 48 -3.14 6.99 -1.40
C ALA A 48 -4.15 7.77 -0.56
N LYS A 49 -3.70 8.67 0.31
CA LYS A 49 -4.56 9.62 1.01
C LYS A 49 -5.28 10.52 0.02
N ASP A 50 -4.54 11.10 -0.92
CA ASP A 50 -5.08 12.06 -1.88
C ASP A 50 -5.85 11.37 -3.02
N ASN A 51 -5.55 10.10 -3.30
CA ASN A 51 -6.15 9.33 -4.40
C ASN A 51 -6.70 7.98 -3.93
N PHE A 52 -7.57 8.04 -2.91
CA PHE A 52 -8.05 6.85 -2.20
C PHE A 52 -8.71 5.80 -3.13
N GLU A 53 -9.58 6.24 -4.05
CA GLU A 53 -10.25 5.35 -5.00
C GLU A 53 -9.26 4.61 -5.92
N LEU A 54 -8.23 5.31 -6.42
CA LEU A 54 -7.17 4.72 -7.24
C LEU A 54 -6.30 3.75 -6.43
N SER A 55 -6.11 4.03 -5.15
CA SER A 55 -5.33 3.15 -4.26
C SER A 55 -6.03 1.80 -3.99
N MET A 56 -7.36 1.78 -4.00
CA MET A 56 -8.14 0.55 -3.87
C MET A 56 -8.08 -0.31 -5.14
N GLN A 57 -7.98 0.32 -6.31
CA GLN A 57 -7.83 -0.35 -7.60
C GLN A 57 -6.41 -0.84 -7.87
N ALA A 58 -5.40 -0.27 -7.19
CA ALA A 58 -4.00 -0.66 -7.36
C ALA A 58 -3.76 -2.11 -6.89
N LYS A 59 -3.60 -3.03 -7.83
CA LYS A 59 -3.25 -4.44 -7.56
C LYS A 59 -1.75 -4.55 -7.34
N GLY A 60 -1.34 -4.96 -6.14
CA GLY A 60 0.07 -5.25 -5.83
C GLY A 60 0.38 -6.74 -6.03
N PRO A 61 1.67 -7.10 -6.15
CA PRO A 61 2.08 -8.50 -6.17
C PRO A 61 1.65 -9.20 -4.88
N LYS A 62 1.02 -10.36 -5.02
CA LYS A 62 0.71 -11.26 -3.89
C LYS A 62 1.84 -12.26 -3.78
N VAL A 63 2.23 -12.56 -2.55
CA VAL A 63 3.22 -13.61 -2.29
C VAL A 63 2.49 -14.75 -1.61
N ASP A 64 2.01 -15.69 -2.41
CA ASP A 64 1.07 -16.73 -1.94
C ASP A 64 1.76 -17.95 -1.31
N ARG A 65 3.11 -18.06 -1.38
CA ARG A 65 3.85 -19.24 -0.89
C ARG A 65 5.25 -18.89 -0.35
N ILE A 66 5.33 -18.21 0.80
CA ILE A 66 6.59 -18.09 1.54
C ILE A 66 6.51 -18.96 2.80
N PRO A 67 7.40 -19.94 2.97
CA PRO A 67 7.46 -20.71 4.23
C PRO A 67 7.81 -19.78 5.40
N LEU A 68 7.06 -19.87 6.50
CA LEU A 68 7.21 -19.02 7.69
C LEU A 68 8.63 -19.04 8.27
N PHE A 69 9.27 -20.21 8.26
CA PHE A 69 10.63 -20.42 8.78
C PHE A 69 11.73 -20.33 7.71
N SER A 70 11.40 -19.95 6.48
CA SER A 70 12.42 -19.70 5.45
C SER A 70 13.20 -18.42 5.78
N LYS A 71 14.41 -18.28 5.22
CA LYS A 71 15.19 -17.02 5.31
C LYS A 71 14.38 -15.81 4.87
N THR A 72 13.52 -15.98 3.87
CA THR A 72 12.60 -14.95 3.38
C THR A 72 11.49 -14.65 4.39
N GLY A 73 10.87 -15.68 4.97
CA GLY A 73 9.87 -15.53 6.04
C GLY A 73 10.40 -14.79 7.26
N LEU A 74 11.61 -15.12 7.71
CA LEU A 74 12.29 -14.44 8.83
C LEU A 74 12.60 -12.96 8.52
N ARG A 75 12.99 -12.64 7.28
CA ARG A 75 13.24 -11.24 6.86
C ARG A 75 11.95 -10.41 6.86
N ILE A 76 10.87 -10.97 6.34
CA ILE A 76 9.55 -10.33 6.34
C ILE A 76 9.07 -10.12 7.76
N PHE A 77 9.20 -11.14 8.61
CA PHE A 77 8.83 -11.05 10.02
C PHE A 77 9.64 -9.95 10.74
N LYS A 78 10.95 -9.89 10.52
CA LYS A 78 11.80 -8.83 11.07
C LYS A 78 11.32 -7.43 10.65
N ILE A 79 11.00 -7.24 9.37
CA ILE A 79 10.47 -5.96 8.89
C ILE A 79 9.12 -5.64 9.51
N MET A 80 8.22 -6.63 9.61
CA MET A 80 6.92 -6.45 10.25
C MET A 80 7.06 -6.05 11.72
N LEU A 81 8.00 -6.66 12.44
CA LEU A 81 8.30 -6.33 13.83
C LEU A 81 8.83 -4.90 13.95
N LEU A 82 9.80 -4.51 13.11
CA LEU A 82 10.33 -3.15 13.07
C LEU A 82 9.27 -2.10 12.72
N ASP A 83 8.36 -2.43 11.80
CA ASP A 83 7.26 -1.56 11.41
C ASP A 83 6.19 -1.43 12.51
N MET A 84 5.97 -2.49 13.31
CA MET A 84 5.04 -2.46 14.44
C MET A 84 5.49 -1.48 15.53
N PHE A 85 6.79 -1.46 15.85
CA PHE A 85 7.37 -0.52 16.82
C PHE A 85 7.59 0.88 16.27
N ARG A 86 7.33 1.10 14.97
CA ARG A 86 7.53 2.39 14.33
C ARG A 86 6.37 3.33 14.63
N ILE A 87 6.69 4.58 14.99
CA ILE A 87 5.72 5.65 15.03
C ILE A 87 5.20 5.90 13.60
N LYS A 88 3.89 5.70 13.40
CA LYS A 88 3.21 5.90 12.11
C LYS A 88 3.00 7.37 11.81
N THR A 89 3.13 7.74 10.54
CA THR A 89 2.90 9.13 10.12
C THR A 89 1.41 9.48 10.16
N PRO A 90 1.03 10.77 10.20
CA PRO A 90 -0.37 11.19 10.13
C PRO A 90 -1.08 10.65 8.88
N ALA A 91 -0.42 10.70 7.72
CA ALA A 91 -0.95 10.17 6.46
C ALA A 91 -1.29 8.67 6.53
N GLU A 92 -0.46 7.86 7.20
CA GLU A 92 -0.74 6.44 7.39
C GLU A 92 -1.94 6.18 8.30
N LYS A 93 -2.14 7.03 9.32
CA LYS A 93 -3.29 6.95 10.23
C LYS A 93 -4.58 7.34 9.49
N GLU A 94 -4.53 8.41 8.70
CA GLU A 94 -5.65 8.87 7.86
C GLU A 94 -6.06 7.80 6.85
N PHE A 95 -5.10 7.28 6.09
CA PHE A 95 -5.35 6.19 5.14
C PHE A 95 -5.93 4.95 5.84
N SER A 96 -5.40 4.55 7.00
CA SER A 96 -5.94 3.42 7.75
C SER A 96 -7.38 3.64 8.23
N LYS A 97 -7.76 4.88 8.59
CA LYS A 97 -9.15 5.22 8.94
C LYS A 97 -10.06 5.11 7.72
N LEU A 98 -9.65 5.64 6.57
CA LEU A 98 -10.42 5.56 5.32
C LEU A 98 -10.65 4.11 4.89
N VAL A 99 -9.61 3.27 4.92
CA VAL A 99 -9.73 1.83 4.63
C VAL A 99 -10.67 1.12 5.61
N LYS A 100 -10.63 1.46 6.91
CA LYS A 100 -11.55 0.88 7.90
C LYS A 100 -13.00 1.28 7.63
N LEU A 101 -13.25 2.55 7.29
CA LEU A 101 -14.57 3.05 6.93
C LEU A 101 -15.11 2.36 5.69
N GLU A 102 -14.29 2.20 4.65
CA GLU A 102 -14.73 1.52 3.42
C GLU A 102 -15.01 0.03 3.66
N LYS A 103 -14.15 -0.67 4.42
CA LYS A 103 -14.41 -2.06 4.82
C LYS A 103 -15.66 -2.20 5.69
N ALA A 104 -15.91 -1.24 6.58
CA ALA A 104 -17.15 -1.22 7.36
C ALA A 104 -18.36 -1.04 6.44
N LYS A 105 -18.32 -0.05 5.53
CA LYS A 105 -19.37 0.16 4.52
C LYS A 105 -19.62 -1.10 3.69
N GLN A 106 -18.58 -1.76 3.20
CA GLN A 106 -18.71 -3.02 2.46
C GLN A 106 -19.39 -4.11 3.29
N LYS A 107 -19.03 -4.27 4.57
CA LYS A 107 -19.66 -5.25 5.46
C LYS A 107 -21.13 -4.95 5.73
N PHE A 108 -21.50 -3.69 5.95
CA PHE A 108 -22.89 -3.29 6.18
C PHE A 108 -23.74 -3.37 4.89
N ASN A 109 -23.16 -3.08 3.73
CA ASN A 109 -23.85 -3.16 2.44
C ASN A 109 -24.07 -4.61 1.94
N ILE A 110 -23.48 -5.61 2.60
CA ILE A 110 -23.73 -7.05 2.37
C ILE A 110 -24.84 -7.57 3.31
N GLN A 111 -25.23 -6.78 4.31
CA GLN A 111 -26.28 -7.14 5.28
C GLN A 111 -27.63 -6.44 5.01
N GLY A 112 -27.75 -5.69 3.91
CA GLY A 112 -28.98 -5.02 3.46
C GLY A 112 -29.61 -5.70 2.27
#